data_AF-A0A0D2M733-F1
#
_entry.id   AF-A0A0D2M733-F1
#
_cell.length_a   1.000
_cell.length_b   1.000
_cell.length_c   1.000
_cell.angle_alpha   90.00
_cell.angle_beta   90.00
_cell.angle_gamma   90.00
#
_symmetry.space_group_name_H-M   'P 1'
#
loop_
_entity.id
_entity.type
_entity.pdbx_description
1 polymer ?
#
loop_
_entity_poly.entity_id
_entity_poly.type
_entity_poly.pdbx_seq_one_letter_code
_entity_poly.pdbx_strand_id
1 'polypeptide(L)'
;MESMAPTNAKLQVVEAQISDAVAHIEALKSQVEHAEIKLQRLREEEAAILETFADHHRVFSPFRNLPEDVLREICVAYVEADVPTLSYREIIPSPYILAQICSGMRHIALTTPTIWASITVGIGSFDSRRHGFAQQVYSSMARRASEWFERAGGLALTVSIEDMNDSDIREEDDPSNILFDILLSYSTRWKEIRFYSCCEVLSTSMIRIAALKADDLPLLQSVSIHLEYWIRDPVFCGSMLLTIPTLKDVKLQTSNFQTLTVNWAILTSVTLRESIHYYGYSKHALARILQQTKCLGFCDIAVGTAAASVEEQFSGMINLPLLKTLLFNETQFDAHSSRGSSLLDMIAAPNLEIFDIREMFSEVSLPDFFRKSPRIQKLSLPYLKKDESLTDTMGLLRHCPSLSSLSLQPYQWRLHPPNRDANGFLRAFIEEGIIGVICPRLQYFGFAGQFQFSLDTLRLFLEGKQGEFTELDALLPWKRVDISVGGIQDGEMRQQILDFVSQKRAAGLDVDAFITEESRRKDHYLY
;
A
#
# COMPACT_ATOMS: atom_id res chain seq x y z
N MET A 1 46.12 84.77 44.70
CA MET A 1 44.69 85.09 44.59
C MET A 1 44.33 84.91 43.12
N GLU A 2 43.96 83.69 42.69
CA GLU A 2 43.34 83.51 41.38
C GLU A 2 42.71 82.13 41.23
N SER A 3 41.61 82.12 40.47
CA SER A 3 40.95 80.97 39.83
C SER A 3 39.78 80.28 40.56
N MET A 4 38.62 80.97 40.62
CA MET A 4 37.29 80.34 40.80
C MET A 4 36.23 80.87 39.79
N ALA A 5 36.62 81.72 38.84
CA ALA A 5 35.72 82.25 37.82
C ALA A 5 35.27 81.23 36.73
N PRO A 6 36.04 80.18 36.34
CA PRO A 6 35.61 79.28 35.27
C PRO A 6 34.58 78.23 35.74
N THR A 7 34.31 78.12 37.04
CA THR A 7 33.45 77.08 37.63
C THR A 7 31.96 77.45 37.56
N ASN A 8 31.62 78.73 37.70
CA ASN A 8 30.22 79.18 37.75
C ASN A 8 29.56 79.22 36.37
N ALA A 9 30.30 79.61 35.33
CA ALA A 9 29.83 79.53 33.93
C ALA A 9 29.64 78.07 33.47
N LYS A 10 30.50 77.15 33.94
CA LYS A 10 30.35 75.71 33.67
C LYS A 10 29.11 75.12 34.34
N LEU A 11 28.79 75.56 35.57
CA LEU A 11 27.58 75.12 36.28
C LEU A 11 26.29 75.56 35.58
N GLN A 12 26.21 76.80 35.09
CA GLN A 12 25.03 77.28 34.35
C GLN A 12 24.82 76.54 33.02
N VAL A 13 25.90 76.18 32.32
CA VAL A 13 25.82 75.38 31.08
C VAL A 13 25.29 73.97 31.38
N VAL A 14 25.73 73.35 32.48
CA VAL A 14 25.25 72.03 32.90
C VAL A 14 23.79 72.08 33.33
N GLU A 15 23.36 73.13 34.04
CA GLU A 15 21.98 73.29 34.47
C GLU A 15 21.02 73.51 33.29
N ALA A 16 21.43 74.29 32.29
CA ALA A 16 20.70 74.44 31.03
C ALA A 16 20.61 73.12 30.24
N GLN A 17 21.70 72.35 30.18
CA GLN A 17 21.72 71.02 29.56
C GLN A 17 20.82 70.02 30.26
N ILE A 18 20.74 70.06 31.61
CA ILE A 18 19.83 69.22 32.39
C ILE A 18 18.38 69.60 32.10
N SER A 19 18.06 70.90 32.08
CA SER A 19 16.71 71.38 31.79
C SER A 19 16.24 70.98 30.38
N ASP A 20 17.11 71.12 29.38
CA ASP A 20 16.84 70.70 27.99
C ASP A 20 16.67 69.18 27.87
N ALA A 21 17.50 68.40 28.59
CA ALA A 21 17.36 66.95 28.66
C ALA A 21 16.05 66.51 29.33
N VAL A 22 15.61 67.19 30.40
CA VAL A 22 14.33 66.91 31.06
C VAL A 22 13.15 67.21 30.14
N ALA A 23 13.15 68.36 29.46
CA ALA A 23 12.12 68.70 28.47
C ALA A 23 12.08 67.69 27.31
N HIS A 24 13.24 67.22 26.85
CA HIS A 24 13.32 66.19 25.81
C HIS A 24 12.78 64.84 26.28
N ILE A 25 13.05 64.44 27.54
CA ILE A 25 12.49 63.22 28.13
C ILE A 25 10.97 63.31 28.25
N GLU A 26 10.42 64.44 28.66
CA GLU A 26 8.97 64.65 28.72
C GLU A 26 8.31 64.56 27.34
N ALA A 27 8.93 65.18 26.33
CA ALA A 27 8.48 65.06 24.94
C ALA A 27 8.52 63.62 24.43
N LEU A 28 9.58 62.86 24.73
CA LEU A 28 9.69 61.44 24.38
C LEU A 28 8.63 60.60 25.08
N LYS A 29 8.36 60.84 26.38
CA LYS A 29 7.30 60.14 27.12
C LYS A 29 5.92 60.38 26.49
N SER A 30 5.62 61.62 26.11
CA SER A 30 4.36 61.94 25.43
C SER A 30 4.24 61.25 24.07
N GLN A 31 5.35 61.13 23.32
CA GLN A 31 5.35 60.39 22.06
C GLN A 31 5.16 58.88 22.25
N VAL A 32 5.74 58.29 23.30
CA VAL A 32 5.53 56.88 23.65
C VAL A 32 4.06 56.64 23.99
N GLU A 33 3.47 57.46 24.85
CA GLU A 33 2.05 57.35 25.23
C GLU A 33 1.12 57.45 24.01
N HIS A 34 1.38 58.41 23.11
CA HIS A 34 0.59 58.55 21.88
C HIS A 34 0.76 57.35 20.93
N ALA A 35 1.98 56.79 20.84
CA ALA A 35 2.24 55.59 20.05
C ALA A 35 1.55 54.35 20.63
N GLU A 36 1.52 54.20 21.96
CA GLU A 36 0.82 53.11 22.66
C GLU A 36 -0.69 53.18 22.43
N ILE A 37 -1.29 54.37 22.52
CA ILE A 37 -2.73 54.57 22.23
C ILE A 37 -3.04 54.17 20.78
N LYS A 38 -2.19 54.58 19.82
CA LYS A 38 -2.37 54.22 18.42
C LYS A 38 -2.22 52.72 18.18
N LEU A 39 -1.26 52.08 18.84
CA LEU A 39 -1.07 50.63 18.76
C LEU A 39 -2.27 49.87 19.32
N GLN A 40 -2.79 50.31 20.46
CA GLN A 40 -3.97 49.72 21.08
C GLN A 40 -5.19 49.79 20.16
N ARG A 41 -5.43 50.97 19.57
CA ARG A 41 -6.52 51.14 18.60
C ARG A 41 -6.37 50.23 17.37
N LEU A 42 -5.16 50.12 16.81
CA LEU A 42 -4.91 49.25 15.66
C LEU A 42 -5.14 47.77 15.99
N ARG A 43 -4.80 47.34 17.22
CA ARG A 43 -5.09 45.98 17.69
C ARG A 43 -6.58 45.71 17.86
N GLU A 44 -7.34 46.70 18.33
CA GLU A 44 -8.79 46.60 18.44
C GLU A 44 -9.45 46.53 17.05
N GLU A 45 -8.98 47.33 16.09
CA GLU A 45 -9.42 47.28 14.69
C GLU A 45 -9.06 45.94 14.04
N GLU A 46 -7.83 45.43 14.25
CA GLU A 46 -7.41 44.10 13.79
C GLU A 46 -8.29 42.98 14.36
N ALA A 47 -8.58 43.00 15.66
CA ALA A 47 -9.42 42.02 16.31
C ALA A 47 -10.86 42.03 15.75
N ALA A 48 -11.45 43.22 15.55
CA ALA A 48 -12.79 43.35 14.99
C ALA A 48 -12.86 42.84 13.54
N ILE A 49 -11.84 43.10 12.73
CA ILE A 49 -11.75 42.59 11.35
C ILE A 49 -11.64 41.06 11.36
N LEU A 50 -10.79 40.48 12.23
CA LEU A 50 -10.64 39.03 12.34
C LEU A 50 -11.93 38.34 12.80
N GLU A 51 -12.66 38.92 13.75
CA GLU A 51 -13.97 38.41 14.20
C GLU A 51 -14.98 38.43 13.05
N THR A 52 -15.06 39.54 12.33
CA THR A 52 -15.94 39.68 11.16
C THR A 52 -15.57 38.66 10.08
N PHE A 53 -14.28 38.47 9.79
CA PHE A 53 -13.81 37.52 8.77
C PHE A 53 -14.10 36.06 9.16
N ALA A 54 -13.97 35.71 10.45
CA ALA A 54 -14.32 34.39 10.95
C ALA A 54 -15.81 34.07 10.75
N ASP A 55 -16.70 35.04 10.95
CA ASP A 55 -18.13 34.86 10.73
C ASP A 55 -18.49 34.71 9.25
N HIS A 56 -17.85 35.47 8.36
CA HIS A 56 -18.03 35.29 6.92
C HIS A 56 -17.51 33.90 6.47
N HIS A 57 -16.35 33.48 6.96
CA HIS A 57 -15.78 32.15 6.64
C HIS A 57 -16.64 30.99 7.19
N ARG A 58 -17.37 31.21 8.30
CA ARG A 58 -18.34 30.23 8.84
C ARG A 58 -19.55 30.04 7.93
N VAL A 59 -20.02 31.11 7.27
CA VAL A 59 -21.16 31.07 6.34
C VAL A 59 -20.77 30.46 4.99
N PHE A 60 -19.57 30.77 4.50
CA PHE A 60 -19.08 30.26 3.21
C PHE A 60 -18.32 28.94 3.31
N SER A 61 -18.25 28.31 4.48
CA SER A 61 -17.57 27.02 4.65
C SER A 61 -18.23 25.98 3.74
N PRO A 62 -17.52 25.48 2.69
CA PRO A 62 -18.09 24.51 1.75
C PRO A 62 -18.62 23.28 2.49
N PHE A 63 -17.95 22.91 3.58
CA PHE A 63 -18.25 21.77 4.42
C PHE A 63 -19.61 21.86 5.12
N ARG A 64 -20.12 23.06 5.43
CA ARG A 64 -21.46 23.24 6.04
C ARG A 64 -22.60 23.22 5.01
N ASN A 65 -22.27 23.45 3.74
CA ASN A 65 -23.24 23.46 2.65
C ASN A 65 -23.36 22.10 1.95
N LEU A 66 -22.53 21.13 2.33
CA LEU A 66 -22.64 19.77 1.82
C LEU A 66 -23.86 19.07 2.44
N PRO A 67 -24.63 18.32 1.64
CA PRO A 67 -25.62 17.38 2.16
C PRO A 67 -25.01 16.38 3.15
N GLU A 68 -25.81 15.96 4.13
CA GLU A 68 -25.35 15.06 5.20
C GLU A 68 -24.87 13.70 4.67
N ASP A 69 -25.54 13.16 3.64
CA ASP A 69 -25.14 11.93 2.96
C ASP A 69 -23.76 12.05 2.32
N VAL A 70 -23.46 13.18 1.67
CA VAL A 70 -22.12 13.45 1.10
C VAL A 70 -21.07 13.53 2.21
N LEU A 71 -21.39 14.16 3.34
CA LEU A 71 -20.48 14.20 4.50
C LEU A 71 -20.23 12.82 5.10
N ARG A 72 -21.25 11.95 5.15
CA ARG A 72 -21.12 10.55 5.59
C ARG A 72 -20.18 9.79 4.67
N GLU A 73 -20.33 9.91 3.36
CA GLU A 73 -19.44 9.26 2.38
C GLU A 73 -17.99 9.77 2.51
N ILE A 74 -17.80 11.07 2.74
CA ILE A 74 -16.46 11.63 3.01
C ILE A 74 -15.85 11.01 4.29
N CYS A 75 -16.65 10.85 5.35
CA CYS A 75 -16.19 10.21 6.59
C CYS A 75 -15.81 8.75 6.36
N VAL A 76 -16.62 8.01 5.59
CA VAL A 76 -16.36 6.61 5.23
C VAL A 76 -15.06 6.51 4.43
N ALA A 77 -14.92 7.28 3.36
CA ALA A 77 -13.71 7.26 2.53
C ALA A 77 -12.45 7.65 3.34
N TYR A 78 -12.55 8.61 4.25
CA TYR A 78 -11.45 8.99 5.14
C TYR A 78 -11.02 7.85 6.07
N VAL A 79 -11.98 7.13 6.65
CA VAL A 79 -11.72 6.01 7.57
C VAL A 79 -11.27 4.75 6.82
N GLU A 80 -11.76 4.50 5.61
CA GLU A 80 -11.31 3.38 4.78
C GLU A 80 -9.86 3.54 4.30
N ALA A 81 -9.42 4.78 4.08
CA ALA A 81 -8.04 5.08 3.70
C ALA A 81 -7.02 4.79 4.82
N ASP A 82 -7.44 4.89 6.08
CA ASP A 82 -6.60 4.64 7.26
C ASP A 82 -7.40 3.91 8.34
N VAL A 83 -7.26 2.58 8.36
CA VAL A 83 -8.01 1.71 9.28
C VAL A 83 -7.74 2.16 10.71
N PRO A 84 -8.76 2.48 11.51
CA PRO A 84 -8.54 3.11 12.80
C PRO A 84 -7.85 2.18 13.80
N THR A 85 -6.76 2.64 14.41
CA THR A 85 -6.01 1.86 15.40
C THR A 85 -6.31 2.30 16.84
N LEU A 86 -6.84 1.38 17.63
CA LEU A 86 -6.94 1.48 19.08
C LEU A 86 -5.67 0.89 19.70
N SER A 87 -4.79 1.75 20.18
CA SER A 87 -3.59 1.36 20.92
C SER A 87 -3.43 2.18 22.20
N TYR A 88 -2.53 1.74 23.08
CA TYR A 88 -2.16 2.52 24.26
C TYR A 88 -1.33 3.77 23.93
N ARG A 89 -0.70 3.80 22.75
CA ARG A 89 0.05 4.97 22.28
C ARG A 89 -0.96 6.08 21.97
N GLU A 90 -0.57 7.34 22.12
CA GLU A 90 -1.44 8.53 22.03
C GLU A 90 -1.95 8.84 20.60
N ILE A 91 -2.41 7.82 19.89
CA ILE A 91 -3.05 7.94 18.57
C ILE A 91 -4.55 7.95 18.81
N ILE A 92 -5.19 9.07 18.47
CA ILE A 92 -6.65 9.19 18.49
C ILE A 92 -7.16 8.54 17.19
N PRO A 93 -8.01 7.49 17.24
CA PRO A 93 -8.55 6.87 16.03
C PRO A 93 -9.39 7.84 15.20
N SER A 94 -9.37 7.69 13.88
CA SER A 94 -10.00 8.61 12.92
C SER A 94 -11.50 8.91 13.18
N PRO A 95 -12.38 7.95 13.55
CA PRO A 95 -13.77 8.26 13.92
C PRO A 95 -13.90 9.21 15.12
N TYR A 96 -12.99 9.11 16.09
CA TYR A 96 -12.98 10.02 17.23
C TYR A 96 -12.46 11.40 16.85
N ILE A 97 -11.48 11.50 15.94
CA ILE A 97 -11.02 12.78 15.39
C ILE A 97 -12.18 13.49 14.70
N LEU A 98 -12.92 12.78 13.83
CA LEU A 98 -14.11 13.32 13.15
C LEU A 98 -15.13 13.85 14.17
N ALA A 99 -15.36 13.10 15.24
CA ALA A 99 -16.28 13.49 16.31
C ALA A 99 -15.81 14.69 17.17
N GLN A 100 -14.56 15.14 17.03
CA GLN A 100 -14.00 16.28 17.74
C GLN A 100 -14.03 17.59 16.93
N ILE A 101 -14.28 17.54 15.61
CA ILE A 101 -14.23 18.72 14.72
C ILE A 101 -15.31 19.75 15.08
N CYS A 102 -16.58 19.35 15.06
CA CYS A 102 -17.71 20.21 15.39
C CYS A 102 -18.92 19.38 15.84
N SER A 103 -19.99 20.02 16.33
CA SER A 103 -21.21 19.32 16.75
C SER A 103 -21.90 18.55 15.62
N GLY A 104 -21.94 19.11 14.42
CA GLY A 104 -22.50 18.44 13.23
C GLY A 104 -21.70 17.19 12.85
N MET A 105 -20.36 17.30 12.80
CA MET A 105 -19.49 16.15 12.53
C MET A 105 -19.52 15.10 13.62
N ARG A 106 -19.68 15.50 14.88
CA ARG A 106 -19.93 14.56 15.98
C ARG A 106 -21.20 13.77 15.76
N HIS A 107 -22.30 14.42 15.38
CA HIS A 107 -23.53 13.72 15.08
C HIS A 107 -23.34 12.75 13.92
N ILE A 108 -22.74 13.19 12.81
CA ILE A 108 -22.49 12.37 11.63
C ILE A 108 -21.61 11.16 11.97
N ALA A 109 -20.45 11.39 12.60
CA ALA A 109 -19.52 10.32 12.97
C ALA A 109 -20.16 9.30 13.90
N LEU A 110 -20.88 9.74 14.95
CA LEU A 110 -21.51 8.83 15.92
C LEU A 110 -22.72 8.08 15.35
N THR A 111 -23.39 8.61 14.34
CA THR A 111 -24.58 7.99 13.72
C THR A 111 -24.28 7.31 12.38
N THR A 112 -23.01 7.12 12.02
CA THR A 112 -22.61 6.40 10.80
C THR A 112 -21.99 5.06 11.19
N PRO A 113 -22.75 3.96 11.31
CA PRO A 113 -22.21 2.69 11.82
C PRO A 113 -21.03 2.14 11.01
N THR A 114 -21.00 2.39 9.70
CA THR A 114 -19.96 1.89 8.78
C THR A 114 -18.55 2.31 9.18
N ILE A 115 -18.35 3.53 9.70
CA ILE A 115 -17.01 3.99 10.13
C ILE A 115 -16.51 3.30 11.41
N TRP A 116 -17.40 2.56 12.10
CA TRP A 116 -17.09 1.78 13.30
C TRP A 116 -17.04 0.27 13.01
N ALA A 117 -17.30 -0.18 11.78
CA ALA A 117 -17.32 -1.61 11.43
C ALA A 117 -15.92 -2.25 11.37
N SER A 118 -14.87 -1.43 11.29
CA SER A 118 -13.48 -1.87 11.21
C SER A 118 -12.64 -1.27 12.33
N ILE A 119 -11.77 -2.07 12.94
CA ILE A 119 -10.83 -1.62 13.98
C ILE A 119 -9.53 -2.42 13.92
N THR A 120 -8.41 -1.73 14.15
CA THR A 120 -7.12 -2.34 14.47
C THR A 120 -6.84 -2.18 15.96
N VAL A 121 -6.38 -3.24 16.62
CA VAL A 121 -6.10 -3.26 18.04
C VAL A 121 -4.63 -3.59 18.25
N GLY A 122 -3.88 -2.63 18.82
CA GLY A 122 -2.46 -2.80 19.11
C GLY A 122 -2.24 -3.35 20.53
N ILE A 123 -1.65 -4.53 20.63
CA ILE A 123 -1.30 -5.22 21.87
C ILE A 123 0.22 -5.12 22.03
N GLY A 124 0.67 -4.51 23.12
CA GLY A 124 2.10 -4.27 23.34
C GLY A 124 2.57 -4.75 24.70
N SER A 125 3.86 -5.01 24.81
CA SER A 125 4.48 -5.35 26.09
C SER A 125 4.52 -4.14 27.04
N PHE A 126 4.16 -4.38 28.30
CA PHE A 126 4.39 -3.46 29.41
C PHE A 126 5.46 -4.05 30.31
N ASP A 127 6.35 -3.22 30.86
CA ASP A 127 7.33 -3.68 31.85
C ASP A 127 6.59 -4.42 32.99
N SER A 128 7.02 -5.65 33.29
CA SER A 128 6.52 -6.51 34.38
C SER A 128 6.32 -5.78 35.71
N ARG A 129 7.11 -4.73 36.01
CA ARG A 129 6.97 -3.90 37.22
C ARG A 129 5.73 -2.98 37.20
N ARG A 130 4.96 -2.98 36.11
CA ARG A 130 3.81 -2.11 35.85
C ARG A 130 2.54 -2.91 35.51
N HIS A 131 2.39 -4.12 36.04
CA HIS A 131 1.21 -4.98 35.79
C HIS A 131 -0.13 -4.25 36.04
N GLY A 132 -0.27 -3.56 37.18
CA GLY A 132 -1.49 -2.77 37.46
C GLY A 132 -1.77 -1.64 36.47
N PHE A 133 -0.73 -1.03 35.90
CA PHE A 133 -0.88 -0.02 34.84
C PHE A 133 -1.33 -0.67 33.53
N ALA A 134 -0.73 -1.81 33.16
CA ALA A 134 -1.13 -2.58 31.99
C ALA A 134 -2.61 -2.98 32.08
N GLN A 135 -3.06 -3.48 33.24
CA GLN A 135 -4.46 -3.83 33.48
C GLN A 135 -5.41 -2.63 33.29
N GLN A 136 -5.04 -1.45 33.79
CA GLN A 136 -5.83 -0.22 33.61
C GLN A 136 -5.92 0.21 32.14
N VAL A 137 -4.80 0.10 31.41
CA VAL A 137 -4.74 0.43 29.98
C VAL A 137 -5.63 -0.51 29.18
N TYR A 138 -5.48 -1.82 29.35
CA TYR A 138 -6.30 -2.81 28.64
C TYR A 138 -7.77 -2.72 29.03
N SER A 139 -8.10 -2.42 30.29
CA SER A 139 -9.49 -2.16 30.70
C SER A 139 -10.09 -0.93 30.00
N SER A 140 -9.29 0.13 29.84
CA SER A 140 -9.71 1.34 29.12
C SER A 140 -9.90 1.07 27.63
N MET A 141 -9.00 0.29 27.02
CA MET A 141 -9.12 -0.16 25.63
C MET A 141 -10.34 -1.06 25.45
N ALA A 142 -10.58 -2.00 26.36
CA ALA A 142 -11.73 -2.90 26.33
C ALA A 142 -13.05 -2.13 26.35
N ARG A 143 -13.18 -1.13 27.23
CA ARG A 143 -14.35 -0.22 27.23
C ARG A 143 -14.50 0.50 25.88
N ARG A 144 -13.42 1.06 25.34
CA ARG A 144 -13.45 1.76 24.05
C ARG A 144 -13.84 0.83 22.90
N ALA A 145 -13.33 -0.40 22.89
CA ALA A 145 -13.66 -1.42 21.90
C ALA A 145 -15.14 -1.83 22.00
N SER A 146 -15.68 -1.99 23.21
CA SER A 146 -17.11 -2.25 23.38
C SER A 146 -17.96 -1.11 22.83
N GLU A 147 -17.66 0.14 23.19
CA GLU A 147 -18.40 1.30 22.65
C GLU A 147 -18.24 1.42 21.12
N TRP A 148 -17.11 0.97 20.58
CA TRP A 148 -16.85 0.93 19.14
C TRP A 148 -17.82 -0.04 18.44
N PHE A 149 -17.91 -1.28 18.92
CA PHE A 149 -18.76 -2.30 18.33
C PHE A 149 -20.26 -2.05 18.53
N GLU A 150 -20.64 -1.37 19.60
CA GLU A 150 -22.00 -0.87 19.81
C GLU A 150 -22.36 0.19 18.75
N ARG A 151 -21.44 1.12 18.43
CA ARG A 151 -21.66 2.12 17.37
C ARG A 151 -21.72 1.49 15.97
N ALA A 152 -21.02 0.39 15.75
CA ALA A 152 -21.12 -0.40 14.52
C ALA A 152 -22.50 -1.07 14.35
N GLY A 153 -23.35 -1.08 15.38
CA GLY A 153 -24.71 -1.60 15.31
C GLY A 153 -24.74 -3.10 14.98
N GLY A 154 -25.55 -3.50 13.99
CA GLY A 154 -25.63 -4.89 13.53
C GLY A 154 -24.66 -5.26 12.41
N LEU A 155 -23.72 -4.37 12.05
CA LEU A 155 -22.81 -4.61 10.93
C LEU A 155 -21.84 -5.75 11.21
N ALA A 156 -21.47 -6.45 10.15
CA ALA A 156 -20.37 -7.39 10.13
C ALA A 156 -19.04 -6.64 10.37
N LEU A 157 -18.16 -7.24 11.18
CA LEU A 157 -16.96 -6.59 11.69
C LEU A 157 -15.70 -7.07 10.99
N THR A 158 -14.77 -6.13 10.76
CA THR A 158 -13.38 -6.42 10.41
C THR A 158 -12.49 -6.08 11.61
N VAL A 159 -11.85 -7.10 12.18
CA VAL A 159 -11.00 -6.94 13.37
C VAL A 159 -9.56 -7.27 13.01
N SER A 160 -8.69 -6.27 13.14
CA SER A 160 -7.24 -6.44 13.01
C SER A 160 -6.59 -6.40 14.38
N ILE A 161 -5.66 -7.31 14.65
CA ILE A 161 -4.94 -7.44 15.92
C ILE A 161 -3.46 -7.41 15.59
N GLU A 162 -2.75 -6.43 16.14
CA GLU A 162 -1.31 -6.27 16.03
C GLU A 162 -0.68 -6.64 17.37
N ASP A 163 -0.03 -7.79 17.42
CA ASP A 163 0.63 -8.31 18.60
C ASP A 163 2.14 -8.04 18.57
N MET A 164 2.54 -7.07 19.39
CA MET A 164 3.91 -6.62 19.58
C MET A 164 4.42 -7.03 20.97
N ASN A 165 3.82 -8.04 21.59
CA ASN A 165 4.19 -8.48 22.92
C ASN A 165 5.42 -9.39 22.89
N ASP A 166 6.57 -8.88 23.35
CA ASP A 166 7.82 -9.63 23.44
C ASP A 166 7.97 -10.41 24.77
N SER A 167 6.88 -10.57 25.53
CA SER A 167 6.94 -11.22 26.83
C SER A 167 6.46 -12.68 26.75
N ASP A 168 7.28 -13.60 27.25
CA ASP A 168 6.95 -15.02 27.48
C ASP A 168 6.02 -15.17 28.70
N ILE A 169 4.99 -14.30 28.80
CA ILE A 169 3.96 -14.43 29.83
C ILE A 169 3.04 -15.57 29.40
N ARG A 170 3.51 -16.79 29.67
CA ARG A 170 2.66 -17.96 29.74
C ARG A 170 1.88 -17.89 31.05
N GLU A 171 0.75 -17.20 31.11
CA GLU A 171 -0.11 -17.29 32.31
C GLU A 171 -1.52 -16.73 32.13
N GLU A 172 -2.45 -17.27 32.93
CA GLU A 172 -3.84 -16.84 33.10
C GLU A 172 -3.98 -15.35 33.51
N ASP A 173 -2.87 -14.72 33.94
CA ASP A 173 -2.78 -13.35 34.44
C ASP A 173 -2.30 -12.31 33.40
N ASP A 174 -2.28 -12.63 32.10
CA ASP A 174 -2.01 -11.63 31.05
C ASP A 174 -3.11 -10.53 31.07
N PRO A 175 -2.77 -9.26 31.34
CA PRO A 175 -3.76 -8.18 31.43
C PRO A 175 -4.47 -7.89 30.11
N SER A 176 -3.92 -8.32 28.97
CA SER A 176 -4.57 -8.21 27.66
C SER A 176 -5.81 -9.10 27.53
N ASN A 177 -5.98 -10.11 28.41
CA ASN A 177 -7.17 -10.98 28.42
C ASN A 177 -8.47 -10.18 28.53
N ILE A 178 -8.50 -9.10 29.32
CA ILE A 178 -9.69 -8.24 29.48
C ILE A 178 -10.14 -7.65 28.14
N LEU A 179 -9.17 -7.24 27.31
CA LEU A 179 -9.46 -6.73 25.98
C LEU A 179 -9.92 -7.85 25.05
N PHE A 180 -9.25 -9.00 25.08
CA PHE A 180 -9.65 -10.18 24.29
C PHE A 180 -11.05 -10.68 24.64
N ASP A 181 -11.44 -10.71 25.91
CA ASP A 181 -12.79 -11.10 26.34
C ASP A 181 -13.84 -10.22 25.66
N ILE A 182 -13.60 -8.90 25.62
CA ILE A 182 -14.48 -7.97 24.89
C ILE A 182 -14.43 -8.24 23.39
N LEU A 183 -13.26 -8.35 22.76
CA LEU A 183 -13.18 -8.62 21.31
C LEU A 183 -13.95 -9.89 20.92
N LEU A 184 -13.71 -10.99 21.66
CA LEU A 184 -14.33 -12.28 21.41
C LEU A 184 -15.84 -12.28 21.70
N SER A 185 -16.33 -11.42 22.60
CA SER A 185 -17.79 -11.32 22.84
C SER A 185 -18.58 -10.83 21.61
N TYR A 186 -17.92 -10.20 20.64
CA TYR A 186 -18.49 -9.80 19.35
C TYR A 186 -18.07 -10.71 18.19
N SER A 187 -17.38 -11.83 18.46
CA SER A 187 -16.86 -12.75 17.42
C SER A 187 -17.92 -13.28 16.47
N THR A 188 -19.16 -13.42 16.93
CA THR A 188 -20.28 -13.87 16.08
C THR A 188 -20.56 -12.95 14.90
N ARG A 189 -20.11 -11.68 14.98
CA ARG A 189 -20.26 -10.67 13.93
C ARG A 189 -19.01 -10.54 13.05
N TRP A 190 -17.93 -11.25 13.34
CA TRP A 190 -16.68 -11.13 12.59
C TRP A 190 -16.83 -11.70 11.19
N LYS A 191 -16.60 -10.86 10.18
CA LYS A 191 -16.51 -11.25 8.77
C LYS A 191 -15.07 -11.39 8.32
N GLU A 192 -14.18 -10.56 8.86
CA GLU A 192 -12.75 -10.61 8.57
C GLU A 192 -11.94 -10.48 9.85
N ILE A 193 -10.95 -11.35 10.00
CA ILE A 193 -9.92 -11.24 11.04
C ILE A 193 -8.55 -11.09 10.40
N ARG A 194 -7.78 -10.11 10.88
CA ARG A 194 -6.37 -9.93 10.54
C ARG A 194 -5.55 -10.04 11.80
N PHE A 195 -4.54 -10.90 11.78
CA PHE A 195 -3.63 -11.09 12.90
C PHE A 195 -2.22 -10.86 12.41
N TYR A 196 -1.54 -9.88 12.99
CA TYR A 196 -0.12 -9.61 12.81
C TYR A 196 0.59 -9.89 14.11
N SER A 197 1.72 -10.59 14.07
CA SER A 197 2.56 -10.76 15.23
C SER A 197 4.04 -10.77 14.86
N CYS A 198 4.81 -9.99 15.63
CA CYS A 198 6.27 -10.02 15.63
C CYS A 198 6.84 -10.79 16.83
N CYS A 199 6.03 -11.60 17.51
CA CYS A 199 6.47 -12.36 18.68
C CYS A 199 7.33 -13.56 18.26
N GLU A 200 8.47 -13.77 18.91
CA GLU A 200 9.29 -14.99 18.73
C GLU A 200 8.71 -16.19 19.49
N VAL A 201 7.87 -15.92 20.50
CA VAL A 201 7.24 -16.91 21.37
C VAL A 201 5.72 -16.92 21.20
N LEU A 202 5.08 -17.96 21.73
CA LEU A 202 3.61 -18.04 21.77
C LEU A 202 3.04 -16.96 22.67
N SER A 203 2.17 -16.13 22.10
CA SER A 203 1.44 -15.10 22.86
C SER A 203 0.01 -15.55 23.20
N THR A 204 -0.55 -14.94 24.24
CA THR A 204 -1.96 -15.09 24.62
C THR A 204 -2.89 -14.83 23.43
N SER A 205 -2.60 -13.81 22.62
CA SER A 205 -3.36 -13.48 21.41
C SER A 205 -3.44 -14.67 20.45
N MET A 206 -2.30 -15.31 20.16
CA MET A 206 -2.27 -16.44 19.24
C MET A 206 -3.08 -17.62 19.77
N ILE A 207 -2.94 -17.93 21.06
CA ILE A 207 -3.65 -19.05 21.71
C ILE A 207 -5.16 -18.81 21.66
N ARG A 208 -5.60 -17.61 22.02
CA ARG A 208 -7.02 -17.23 22.08
C ARG A 208 -7.67 -17.26 20.70
N ILE A 209 -6.98 -16.76 19.67
CA ILE A 209 -7.48 -16.79 18.29
C ILE A 209 -7.52 -18.23 17.75
N ALA A 210 -6.47 -19.02 18.01
CA ALA A 210 -6.41 -20.41 17.56
C ALA A 210 -7.49 -21.31 18.19
N ALA A 211 -7.97 -20.97 19.39
CA ALA A 211 -9.00 -21.70 20.12
C ALA A 211 -10.43 -21.50 19.59
N LEU A 212 -10.65 -20.51 18.71
CA LEU A 212 -11.97 -20.20 18.15
C LEU A 212 -12.50 -21.33 17.27
N LYS A 213 -13.80 -21.57 17.35
CA LYS A 213 -14.52 -22.61 16.61
C LYS A 213 -15.46 -22.00 15.59
N ALA A 214 -15.99 -22.85 14.71
CA ALA A 214 -16.95 -22.42 13.69
C ALA A 214 -18.21 -21.76 14.27
N ASP A 215 -18.69 -22.24 15.42
CA ASP A 215 -19.88 -21.69 16.09
C ASP A 215 -19.64 -20.28 16.66
N ASP A 216 -18.40 -19.95 17.00
CA ASP A 216 -18.00 -18.61 17.46
C ASP A 216 -17.93 -17.61 16.29
N LEU A 217 -17.77 -18.10 15.06
CA LEU A 217 -17.41 -17.33 13.87
C LEU A 217 -18.34 -17.61 12.67
N PRO A 218 -19.67 -17.49 12.81
CA PRO A 218 -20.64 -17.88 11.80
C PRO A 218 -20.63 -16.99 10.53
N LEU A 219 -20.09 -15.78 10.60
CA LEU A 219 -20.02 -14.84 9.49
C LEU A 219 -18.62 -14.74 8.84
N LEU A 220 -17.64 -15.50 9.34
CA LEU A 220 -16.25 -15.33 8.94
C LEU A 220 -16.03 -15.77 7.50
N GLN A 221 -15.50 -14.85 6.68
CA GLN A 221 -15.23 -15.05 5.26
C GLN A 221 -13.75 -14.88 4.92
N SER A 222 -13.02 -14.06 5.68
CA SER A 222 -11.60 -13.76 5.42
C SER A 222 -10.75 -13.91 6.67
N VAL A 223 -9.62 -14.61 6.55
CA VAL A 223 -8.59 -14.73 7.60
C VAL A 223 -7.24 -14.32 7.03
N SER A 224 -6.58 -13.38 7.71
CA SER A 224 -5.19 -12.99 7.42
C SER A 224 -4.33 -13.25 8.64
N ILE A 225 -3.27 -14.05 8.50
CA ILE A 225 -2.30 -14.34 9.56
C ILE A 225 -0.91 -13.98 9.04
N HIS A 226 -0.25 -13.02 9.67
CA HIS A 226 1.12 -12.62 9.42
C HIS A 226 1.94 -12.85 10.68
N LEU A 227 2.90 -13.79 10.60
CA LEU A 227 3.84 -14.10 11.67
C LEU A 227 5.25 -13.80 11.16
N GLU A 228 5.92 -12.82 11.77
CA GLU A 228 7.24 -12.36 11.33
C GLU A 228 8.32 -13.42 11.61
N TYR A 229 8.21 -14.13 12.74
CA TYR A 229 9.16 -15.16 13.16
C TYR A 229 8.60 -16.58 13.03
N TRP A 230 9.52 -17.55 12.94
CA TRP A 230 9.18 -18.96 12.95
C TRP A 230 8.88 -19.40 14.39
N ILE A 231 7.69 -19.95 14.60
CA ILE A 231 7.24 -20.42 15.91
C ILE A 231 7.37 -21.95 15.94
N ARG A 232 8.15 -22.48 16.89
CA ARG A 232 8.43 -23.92 17.04
C ARG A 232 7.18 -24.78 17.22
N ASP A 233 6.16 -24.25 17.88
CA ASP A 233 4.91 -24.93 18.19
C ASP A 233 3.76 -24.07 17.66
N PRO A 234 3.38 -24.22 16.37
CA PRO A 234 2.44 -23.30 15.76
C PRO A 234 1.05 -23.59 16.32
N VAL A 235 0.53 -22.73 17.21
CA VAL A 235 -0.79 -22.91 17.83
C VAL A 235 -1.94 -23.00 16.82
N PHE A 236 -1.74 -22.48 15.61
CA PHE A 236 -2.70 -22.61 14.52
C PHE A 236 -2.72 -23.99 13.85
N CYS A 237 -1.79 -24.90 14.19
CA CYS A 237 -1.82 -26.29 13.76
C CYS A 237 -3.09 -26.97 14.29
N GLY A 238 -3.92 -27.48 13.38
CA GLY A 238 -5.19 -28.10 13.76
C GLY A 238 -6.25 -27.14 14.29
N SER A 239 -6.02 -25.82 14.23
CA SER A 239 -7.06 -24.84 14.56
C SER A 239 -8.22 -24.94 13.59
N MET A 240 -9.44 -24.90 14.13
CA MET A 240 -10.66 -24.94 13.33
C MET A 240 -10.87 -23.67 12.52
N LEU A 241 -10.22 -22.56 12.89
CA LEU A 241 -10.31 -21.23 12.27
C LEU A 241 -10.14 -21.27 10.75
N LEU A 242 -9.18 -22.06 10.26
CA LEU A 242 -8.85 -22.16 8.83
C LEU A 242 -9.65 -23.26 8.10
N THR A 243 -10.53 -23.96 8.80
CA THR A 243 -11.39 -25.03 8.26
C THR A 243 -12.88 -24.64 8.24
N ILE A 244 -13.21 -23.44 8.72
CA ILE A 244 -14.58 -22.93 8.79
C ILE A 244 -15.22 -22.94 7.40
N PRO A 245 -16.45 -23.49 7.24
CA PRO A 245 -17.07 -23.69 5.93
C PRO A 245 -17.46 -22.40 5.21
N THR A 246 -17.62 -21.28 5.93
CA THR A 246 -17.94 -19.97 5.37
C THR A 246 -16.71 -19.25 4.81
N LEU A 247 -15.51 -19.74 5.10
CA LEU A 247 -14.25 -19.11 4.70
C LEU A 247 -14.07 -19.11 3.18
N LYS A 248 -13.67 -17.97 2.63
CA LYS A 248 -13.47 -17.72 1.19
C LYS A 248 -12.08 -17.20 0.89
N ASP A 249 -11.52 -16.40 1.80
CA ASP A 249 -10.26 -15.71 1.60
C ASP A 249 -9.28 -16.07 2.72
N VAL A 250 -8.09 -16.51 2.34
CA VAL A 250 -7.00 -16.84 3.27
C VAL A 250 -5.73 -16.14 2.85
N LYS A 251 -5.14 -15.35 3.75
CA LYS A 251 -3.83 -14.72 3.58
C LYS A 251 -2.89 -15.19 4.67
N LEU A 252 -1.87 -15.94 4.29
CA LEU A 252 -0.87 -16.49 5.21
C LEU A 252 0.48 -15.90 4.84
N GLN A 253 1.01 -15.07 5.73
CA GLN A 253 2.37 -14.59 5.68
C GLN A 253 3.17 -15.21 6.83
N THR A 254 3.59 -16.46 6.65
CA THR A 254 4.25 -17.24 7.71
C THR A 254 5.08 -18.38 7.12
N SER A 255 6.14 -18.75 7.83
CA SER A 255 6.94 -19.95 7.57
C SER A 255 6.24 -21.24 8.02
N ASN A 256 5.13 -21.16 8.77
CA ASN A 256 4.45 -22.31 9.38
C ASN A 256 3.29 -22.91 8.55
N PHE A 257 2.99 -22.38 7.35
CA PHE A 257 1.77 -22.77 6.63
C PHE A 257 1.63 -24.27 6.32
N GLN A 258 2.74 -25.01 6.15
CA GLN A 258 2.72 -26.46 5.88
C GLN A 258 2.12 -27.26 7.04
N THR A 259 2.17 -26.71 8.25
CA THR A 259 1.64 -27.33 9.46
C THR A 259 0.17 -26.97 9.69
N LEU A 260 -0.35 -25.98 8.97
CA LEU A 260 -1.73 -25.51 9.12
C LEU A 260 -2.70 -26.44 8.40
N THR A 261 -3.79 -26.77 9.09
CA THR A 261 -4.89 -27.52 8.48
C THR A 261 -5.90 -26.52 7.92
N VAL A 262 -5.99 -26.43 6.60
CA VAL A 262 -6.85 -25.47 5.91
C VAL A 262 -7.80 -26.22 4.99
N ASN A 263 -9.07 -25.80 4.94
CA ASN A 263 -10.02 -26.32 3.97
C ASN A 263 -9.85 -25.63 2.60
N TRP A 264 -8.83 -26.04 1.85
CA TRP A 264 -8.47 -25.43 0.57
C TRP A 264 -9.58 -25.50 -0.49
N ALA A 265 -10.47 -26.50 -0.42
CA ALA A 265 -11.48 -26.76 -1.45
C ALA A 265 -12.54 -25.66 -1.60
N ILE A 266 -12.83 -24.93 -0.52
CA ILE A 266 -13.88 -23.90 -0.48
C ILE A 266 -13.37 -22.49 -0.78
N LEU A 267 -12.05 -22.29 -0.84
CA LEU A 267 -11.42 -20.98 -0.95
C LEU A 267 -11.48 -20.44 -2.38
N THR A 268 -11.81 -19.15 -2.48
CA THR A 268 -11.84 -18.37 -3.72
C THR A 268 -10.64 -17.44 -3.85
N SER A 269 -10.00 -17.09 -2.74
CA SER A 269 -8.80 -16.26 -2.71
C SER A 269 -7.76 -16.85 -1.77
N VAL A 270 -6.54 -17.00 -2.27
CA VAL A 270 -5.41 -17.50 -1.48
C VAL A 270 -4.21 -16.58 -1.68
N THR A 271 -3.64 -16.10 -0.58
CA THR A 271 -2.33 -15.43 -0.55
C THR A 271 -1.40 -16.22 0.36
N LEU A 272 -0.31 -16.74 -0.19
CA LEU A 272 0.75 -17.42 0.55
C LEU A 272 2.05 -16.66 0.28
N ARG A 273 2.58 -15.97 1.28
CA ARG A 273 3.88 -15.28 1.17
C ARG A 273 4.78 -15.59 2.34
N GLU A 274 6.08 -15.68 2.11
CA GLU A 274 6.99 -15.87 3.23
C GLU A 274 7.24 -14.59 4.03
N SER A 275 7.60 -14.80 5.30
CA SER A 275 8.18 -13.75 6.12
C SER A 275 9.64 -13.48 5.70
N ILE A 276 10.11 -12.29 6.00
CA ILE A 276 11.37 -11.65 5.57
C ILE A 276 12.63 -12.48 5.92
N HIS A 277 12.51 -13.48 6.78
CA HIS A 277 13.64 -14.17 7.43
C HIS A 277 13.93 -15.61 6.96
N TYR A 278 13.17 -16.18 6.03
CA TYR A 278 13.30 -17.61 5.66
C TYR A 278 13.39 -17.89 4.16
N TYR A 279 13.85 -19.10 3.83
CA TYR A 279 14.04 -19.61 2.46
C TYR A 279 12.69 -20.05 1.87
N GLY A 280 12.34 -19.49 0.71
CA GLY A 280 11.03 -19.60 0.03
C GLY A 280 10.35 -20.98 -0.01
N TYR A 281 9.03 -20.96 -0.23
CA TYR A 281 8.19 -22.15 -0.14
C TYR A 281 8.58 -23.27 -1.10
N SER A 282 8.52 -24.51 -0.60
CA SER A 282 8.70 -25.70 -1.41
C SER A 282 7.65 -25.78 -2.53
N LYS A 283 8.13 -25.91 -3.77
CA LYS A 283 7.32 -26.12 -4.98
C LYS A 283 6.27 -27.22 -4.80
N HIS A 284 6.66 -28.32 -4.15
CA HIS A 284 5.79 -29.48 -3.92
C HIS A 284 4.67 -29.21 -2.92
N ALA A 285 4.95 -28.45 -1.86
CA ALA A 285 3.93 -28.08 -0.88
C ALA A 285 2.87 -27.19 -1.53
N LEU A 286 3.29 -26.18 -2.30
CA LEU A 286 2.39 -25.31 -3.04
C LEU A 286 1.59 -26.07 -4.10
N ALA A 287 2.21 -26.97 -4.85
CA ALA A 287 1.52 -27.78 -5.84
C ALA A 287 0.38 -28.61 -5.22
N ARG A 288 0.61 -29.25 -4.08
CA ARG A 288 -0.42 -30.01 -3.35
C ARG A 288 -1.58 -29.12 -2.89
N ILE A 289 -1.29 -27.92 -2.40
CA ILE A 289 -2.30 -26.95 -1.99
C ILE A 289 -3.15 -26.52 -3.19
N LEU A 290 -2.51 -26.08 -4.28
CA LEU A 290 -3.19 -25.61 -5.48
C LEU A 290 -4.02 -26.69 -6.16
N GLN A 291 -3.65 -27.96 -6.03
CA GLN A 291 -4.50 -29.05 -6.52
C GLN A 291 -5.83 -29.16 -5.77
N GLN A 292 -5.87 -28.78 -4.51
CA GLN A 292 -7.08 -28.84 -3.67
C GLN A 292 -7.98 -27.62 -3.87
N THR A 293 -7.45 -26.47 -4.30
CA THR A 293 -8.19 -25.20 -4.46
C THR A 293 -8.93 -25.07 -5.80
N LYS A 294 -9.98 -25.87 -6.01
CA LYS A 294 -10.73 -25.85 -7.29
C LYS A 294 -11.60 -24.61 -7.51
N CYS A 295 -11.96 -23.90 -6.44
CA CYS A 295 -12.80 -22.71 -6.48
C CYS A 295 -12.00 -21.40 -6.64
N LEU A 296 -10.68 -21.49 -6.81
CA LEU A 296 -9.78 -20.34 -6.74
C LEU A 296 -9.99 -19.36 -7.89
N GLY A 297 -10.35 -18.12 -7.56
CA GLY A 297 -10.44 -16.99 -8.49
C GLY A 297 -9.23 -16.05 -8.41
N PHE A 298 -8.62 -15.93 -7.23
CA PHE A 298 -7.43 -15.12 -6.97
C PHE A 298 -6.35 -15.94 -6.27
N CYS A 299 -5.11 -15.82 -6.73
CA CYS A 299 -3.96 -16.50 -6.14
C CYS A 299 -2.75 -15.56 -6.09
N ASP A 300 -2.11 -15.43 -4.93
CA ASP A 300 -0.84 -14.71 -4.75
C ASP A 300 0.13 -15.63 -4.01
N ILE A 301 1.19 -16.08 -4.67
CA ILE A 301 2.11 -17.07 -4.13
C ILE A 301 3.57 -16.66 -4.33
N ALA A 302 4.38 -16.89 -3.29
CA ALA A 302 5.84 -16.79 -3.37
C ALA A 302 6.47 -18.19 -3.28
N VAL A 303 7.31 -18.57 -4.23
CA VAL A 303 8.09 -19.80 -4.24
C VAL A 303 9.52 -19.42 -3.90
N GLY A 304 10.27 -20.29 -3.22
CA GLY A 304 11.71 -20.14 -3.28
C GLY A 304 12.47 -21.44 -3.20
N THR A 305 13.78 -21.29 -3.22
CA THR A 305 14.74 -22.38 -3.28
C THR A 305 14.92 -22.98 -1.90
N ALA A 306 13.97 -23.81 -1.46
CA ALA A 306 14.24 -24.71 -0.35
C ALA A 306 15.47 -25.56 -0.69
N ALA A 307 16.44 -25.64 0.23
CA ALA A 307 17.61 -26.50 0.08
C ALA A 307 17.15 -27.92 -0.27
N ALA A 308 17.72 -28.46 -1.35
CA ALA A 308 17.42 -29.76 -1.92
C ALA A 308 17.42 -30.87 -0.85
N SER A 309 16.26 -31.09 -0.23
CA SER A 309 15.98 -32.29 0.54
C SER A 309 15.12 -33.16 -0.37
N VAL A 310 15.75 -34.26 -0.81
CA VAL A 310 15.20 -35.39 -1.57
C VAL A 310 13.93 -35.01 -2.36
N GLU A 311 14.14 -34.44 -3.55
CA GLU A 311 13.07 -34.09 -4.48
C GLU A 311 12.26 -35.35 -4.84
N GLU A 312 11.11 -35.54 -4.19
CA GLU A 312 10.06 -36.38 -4.75
C GLU A 312 9.62 -35.72 -6.06
N GLN A 313 9.84 -36.40 -7.18
CA GLN A 313 9.42 -35.93 -8.51
C GLN A 313 7.89 -35.85 -8.55
N PHE A 314 7.34 -34.67 -8.32
CA PHE A 314 5.93 -34.44 -8.51
C PHE A 314 5.62 -34.20 -9.99
N SER A 315 4.76 -35.03 -10.57
CA SER A 315 4.38 -34.99 -12.00
C SER A 315 2.90 -34.64 -12.21
N GLY A 316 2.24 -34.05 -11.20
CA GLY A 316 0.80 -33.77 -11.24
C GLY A 316 0.45 -32.41 -11.88
N MET A 317 -0.41 -32.41 -12.89
CA MET A 317 -0.98 -31.18 -13.46
C MET A 317 -1.93 -30.50 -12.45
N ILE A 318 -1.84 -29.19 -12.31
CA ILE A 318 -2.62 -28.35 -11.42
C ILE A 318 -3.67 -27.61 -12.26
N ASN A 319 -4.90 -28.12 -12.26
CA ASN A 319 -6.01 -27.48 -12.97
C ASN A 319 -6.73 -26.47 -12.06
N LEU A 320 -6.73 -25.19 -12.47
CA LEU A 320 -7.35 -24.04 -11.79
C LEU A 320 -8.31 -23.33 -12.76
N PRO A 321 -9.49 -23.91 -13.03
CA PRO A 321 -10.37 -23.47 -14.11
C PRO A 321 -11.05 -22.11 -13.84
N LEU A 322 -11.16 -21.69 -12.58
CA LEU A 322 -11.83 -20.45 -12.19
C LEU A 322 -10.85 -19.30 -11.92
N LEU A 323 -9.54 -19.55 -12.04
CA LEU A 323 -8.51 -18.58 -11.68
C LEU A 323 -8.51 -17.43 -12.69
N LYS A 324 -8.70 -16.21 -12.18
CA LYS A 324 -8.69 -14.96 -12.94
C LYS A 324 -7.43 -14.14 -12.70
N THR A 325 -6.92 -14.15 -11.47
CA THR A 325 -5.74 -13.37 -11.09
C THR A 325 -4.70 -14.28 -10.45
N LEU A 326 -3.49 -14.26 -11.01
CA LEU A 326 -2.33 -14.95 -10.46
C LEU A 326 -1.18 -13.96 -10.27
N LEU A 327 -0.72 -13.84 -9.04
CA LEU A 327 0.46 -13.08 -8.67
C LEU A 327 1.51 -14.10 -8.22
N PHE A 328 2.70 -13.98 -8.78
CA PHE A 328 3.74 -14.99 -8.64
C PHE A 328 5.08 -14.33 -8.30
N ASN A 329 5.80 -14.94 -7.38
CA ASN A 329 7.15 -14.53 -7.00
C ASN A 329 7.99 -15.81 -6.88
N GLU A 330 9.15 -15.90 -7.55
CA GLU A 330 10.08 -17.03 -7.40
C GLU A 330 11.48 -16.55 -7.02
N THR A 331 11.85 -16.71 -5.75
CA THR A 331 13.20 -16.31 -5.30
C THR A 331 14.22 -17.42 -5.63
N GLN A 332 15.13 -17.15 -6.56
CA GLN A 332 16.26 -18.04 -6.89
C GLN A 332 17.57 -17.48 -6.34
N PHE A 333 18.08 -18.03 -5.23
CA PHE A 333 19.35 -17.59 -4.65
C PHE A 333 20.58 -18.19 -5.34
N ASP A 334 20.47 -19.39 -5.93
CA ASP A 334 21.59 -20.08 -6.56
C ASP A 334 21.49 -20.16 -8.09
N ALA A 335 22.51 -19.66 -8.79
CA ALA A 335 22.63 -19.68 -10.24
C ALA A 335 22.90 -21.08 -10.84
N HIS A 336 23.13 -22.09 -9.99
CA HIS A 336 23.56 -23.44 -10.39
C HIS A 336 22.46 -24.50 -10.34
N SER A 337 21.26 -24.20 -9.82
CA SER A 337 20.12 -25.12 -9.74
C SER A 337 19.16 -24.98 -10.93
N SER A 338 19.69 -24.97 -12.15
CA SER A 338 18.93 -24.73 -13.40
C SER A 338 18.19 -25.96 -13.95
N ARG A 339 17.87 -26.97 -13.13
CA ARG A 339 17.35 -28.26 -13.62
C ARG A 339 15.94 -28.65 -13.18
N GLY A 340 15.30 -27.91 -12.27
CA GLY A 340 13.91 -28.19 -11.87
C GLY A 340 12.90 -27.47 -12.76
N SER A 341 11.79 -28.13 -13.11
CA SER A 341 10.62 -27.49 -13.73
C SER A 341 10.05 -26.39 -12.81
N SER A 342 9.48 -25.34 -13.40
CA SER A 342 8.80 -24.30 -12.64
C SER A 342 7.46 -24.82 -12.11
N LEU A 343 6.96 -24.21 -11.03
CA LEU A 343 5.58 -24.45 -10.58
C LEU A 343 4.58 -24.09 -11.69
N LEU A 344 4.91 -23.07 -12.51
CA LEU A 344 4.07 -22.59 -13.61
C LEU A 344 3.87 -23.65 -14.69
N ASP A 345 4.85 -24.53 -14.94
CA ASP A 345 4.72 -25.62 -15.94
C ASP A 345 3.57 -26.57 -15.61
N MET A 346 3.28 -26.74 -14.33
CA MET A 346 2.23 -27.63 -13.84
C MET A 346 0.85 -26.96 -13.85
N ILE A 347 0.77 -25.63 -13.87
CA ILE A 347 -0.50 -24.90 -13.77
C ILE A 347 -1.20 -24.80 -15.13
N ALA A 348 -2.48 -25.13 -15.13
CA ALA A 348 -3.40 -24.83 -16.21
C ALA A 348 -4.52 -23.93 -15.69
N ALA A 349 -4.53 -22.68 -16.17
CA ALA A 349 -5.47 -21.64 -15.79
C ALA A 349 -6.10 -21.02 -17.05
N PRO A 350 -7.03 -21.71 -17.73
CA PRO A 350 -7.54 -21.30 -19.03
C PRO A 350 -8.32 -19.98 -19.02
N ASN A 351 -8.80 -19.55 -17.86
CA ASN A 351 -9.55 -18.32 -17.65
C ASN A 351 -8.75 -17.20 -16.99
N LEU A 352 -7.41 -17.33 -16.94
CA LEU A 352 -6.55 -16.31 -16.34
C LEU A 352 -6.63 -15.00 -17.12
N GLU A 353 -7.00 -13.92 -16.45
CA GLU A 353 -7.14 -12.57 -17.01
C GLU A 353 -5.95 -11.67 -16.62
N ILE A 354 -5.43 -11.83 -15.40
CA ILE A 354 -4.35 -11.02 -14.83
C ILE A 354 -3.21 -11.92 -14.37
N PHE A 355 -2.01 -11.67 -14.86
CA PHE A 355 -0.80 -12.36 -14.44
C PHE A 355 0.32 -11.36 -14.12
N ASP A 356 0.84 -11.42 -12.89
CA ASP A 356 1.89 -10.53 -12.39
C ASP A 356 3.02 -11.34 -11.79
N ILE A 357 4.24 -11.15 -12.30
CA ILE A 357 5.46 -11.71 -11.73
C ILE A 357 6.25 -10.57 -11.08
N ARG A 358 6.53 -10.68 -9.78
CA ARG A 358 7.11 -9.56 -9.00
C ARG A 358 8.62 -9.61 -8.82
N GLU A 359 9.22 -10.80 -8.87
CA GLU A 359 10.65 -11.03 -8.59
C GLU A 359 11.27 -11.98 -9.63
N MET A 360 12.43 -12.59 -9.34
CA MET A 360 13.10 -13.51 -10.25
C MET A 360 12.20 -14.69 -10.68
N PHE A 361 12.51 -15.29 -11.82
CA PHE A 361 11.91 -16.55 -12.26
C PHE A 361 12.87 -17.31 -13.17
N SER A 362 12.69 -18.63 -13.25
CA SER A 362 13.41 -19.46 -14.21
C SER A 362 12.83 -19.29 -15.62
N GLU A 363 13.63 -18.77 -16.56
CA GLU A 363 13.26 -18.37 -17.93
C GLU A 363 12.60 -19.49 -18.79
N VAL A 364 12.64 -20.74 -18.32
CA VAL A 364 12.40 -21.95 -19.13
C VAL A 364 10.90 -22.32 -19.28
N SER A 365 9.98 -21.72 -18.52
CA SER A 365 8.61 -22.28 -18.31
C SER A 365 7.42 -21.45 -18.80
N LEU A 366 7.63 -20.19 -19.21
CA LEU A 366 6.53 -19.28 -19.56
C LEU A 366 5.80 -19.59 -20.88
N PRO A 367 6.44 -20.06 -21.97
CA PRO A 367 5.74 -20.26 -23.24
C PRO A 367 4.60 -21.27 -23.12
N ASP A 368 4.83 -22.40 -22.43
CA ASP A 368 3.82 -23.45 -22.24
C ASP A 368 2.72 -23.00 -21.29
N PHE A 369 3.05 -22.19 -20.27
CA PHE A 369 2.07 -21.60 -19.38
C PHE A 369 1.13 -20.62 -20.12
N PHE A 370 1.66 -19.76 -20.99
CA PHE A 370 0.85 -18.84 -21.80
C PHE A 370 -0.04 -19.57 -22.80
N ARG A 371 0.45 -20.67 -23.40
CA ARG A 371 -0.39 -21.53 -24.25
C ARG A 371 -1.58 -22.13 -23.50
N LYS A 372 -1.40 -22.47 -22.22
CA LYS A 372 -2.48 -22.98 -21.34
C LYS A 372 -3.41 -21.87 -20.83
N SER A 373 -3.02 -20.60 -20.98
CA SER A 373 -3.71 -19.44 -20.41
C SER A 373 -3.97 -18.34 -21.47
N PRO A 374 -4.74 -18.63 -22.53
CA PRO A 374 -4.87 -17.76 -23.71
C PRO A 374 -5.67 -16.46 -23.48
N ARG A 375 -6.28 -16.30 -22.30
CA ARG A 375 -7.18 -15.19 -21.95
C ARG A 375 -6.51 -14.05 -21.17
N ILE A 376 -5.19 -14.09 -21.01
CA ILE A 376 -4.45 -13.04 -20.27
C ILE A 376 -4.67 -11.69 -20.97
N GLN A 377 -5.18 -10.73 -20.21
CA GLN A 377 -5.45 -9.35 -20.63
C GLN A 377 -4.47 -8.37 -19.98
N LYS A 378 -4.02 -8.64 -18.76
CA LYS A 378 -3.04 -7.83 -18.04
C LYS A 378 -1.83 -8.69 -17.67
N LEU A 379 -0.66 -8.25 -18.08
CA LEU A 379 0.60 -8.95 -17.87
C LEU A 379 1.64 -7.99 -17.28
N SER A 380 2.21 -8.37 -16.15
CA SER A 380 3.34 -7.69 -15.52
C SER A 380 4.49 -8.68 -15.39
N LEU A 381 5.64 -8.36 -15.95
CA LEU A 381 6.82 -9.22 -15.98
C LEU A 381 8.10 -8.43 -15.64
N PRO A 382 9.03 -9.00 -14.87
CA PRO A 382 10.37 -8.46 -14.77
C PRO A 382 11.17 -8.84 -16.02
N TYR A 383 12.24 -8.10 -16.31
CA TYR A 383 13.11 -8.44 -17.43
C TYR A 383 13.78 -9.81 -17.25
N LEU A 384 13.77 -10.60 -18.32
CA LEU A 384 14.54 -11.83 -18.43
C LEU A 384 16.05 -11.52 -18.27
N LYS A 385 16.73 -12.35 -17.46
CA LYS A 385 18.11 -12.10 -17.01
C LYS A 385 19.08 -12.08 -18.18
N LYS A 386 18.90 -12.97 -19.16
CA LYS A 386 19.75 -13.12 -20.35
C LYS A 386 19.24 -12.40 -21.60
N ASP A 387 18.05 -11.80 -21.53
CA ASP A 387 17.42 -11.18 -22.69
C ASP A 387 17.90 -9.72 -22.86
N GLU A 388 19.07 -9.57 -23.45
CA GLU A 388 19.70 -8.26 -23.67
C GLU A 388 18.97 -7.41 -24.72
N SER A 389 18.29 -8.04 -25.68
CA SER A 389 17.60 -7.37 -26.80
C SER A 389 16.07 -7.52 -26.77
N LEU A 390 15.50 -8.02 -25.66
CA LEU A 390 14.07 -8.30 -25.47
C LEU A 390 13.47 -9.29 -26.49
N THR A 391 14.31 -10.08 -27.17
CA THR A 391 13.86 -11.01 -28.23
C THR A 391 13.10 -12.20 -27.63
N ASP A 392 13.56 -12.71 -26.49
CA ASP A 392 12.87 -13.80 -25.79
C ASP A 392 11.52 -13.31 -25.24
N THR A 393 11.50 -12.10 -24.69
CA THR A 393 10.29 -11.40 -24.25
C THR A 393 9.29 -11.24 -25.39
N MET A 394 9.75 -10.85 -26.60
CA MET A 394 8.90 -10.80 -27.80
C MET A 394 8.32 -12.18 -28.15
N GLY A 395 9.16 -13.23 -28.09
CA GLY A 395 8.73 -14.61 -28.32
C GLY A 395 7.61 -15.04 -27.38
N LEU A 396 7.70 -14.65 -26.10
CA LEU A 396 6.69 -14.90 -25.08
C LEU A 396 5.38 -14.16 -25.34
N LEU A 397 5.46 -12.85 -25.63
CA LEU A 397 4.28 -12.00 -25.84
C LEU A 397 3.43 -12.43 -27.05
N ARG A 398 4.03 -13.11 -28.03
CA ARG A 398 3.30 -13.71 -29.16
C ARG A 398 2.26 -14.76 -28.74
N HIS A 399 2.40 -15.36 -27.57
CA HIS A 399 1.43 -16.29 -27.03
C HIS A 399 0.23 -15.60 -26.34
N CYS A 400 0.22 -14.27 -26.25
CA CYS A 400 -0.79 -13.48 -25.54
C CYS A 400 -1.53 -12.47 -26.48
N PRO A 401 -2.25 -12.92 -27.52
CA PRO A 401 -2.90 -12.01 -28.48
C PRO A 401 -4.03 -11.16 -27.86
N SER A 402 -4.60 -11.60 -26.74
CA SER A 402 -5.69 -10.91 -26.01
C SER A 402 -5.20 -9.77 -25.11
N LEU A 403 -3.88 -9.54 -25.02
CA LEU A 403 -3.29 -8.63 -24.06
C LEU A 403 -3.70 -7.17 -24.31
N SER A 404 -4.28 -6.53 -23.30
CA SER A 404 -4.67 -5.12 -23.31
C SER A 404 -3.75 -4.24 -22.47
N SER A 405 -3.04 -4.81 -21.49
CA SER A 405 -2.12 -4.11 -20.59
C SER A 405 -0.82 -4.88 -20.40
N LEU A 406 0.32 -4.23 -20.62
CA LEU A 406 1.65 -4.78 -20.41
C LEU A 406 2.45 -3.85 -19.50
N SER A 407 3.07 -4.40 -18.46
CA SER A 407 4.05 -3.71 -17.62
C SER A 407 5.35 -4.50 -17.59
N LEU A 408 6.46 -3.86 -17.94
CA LEU A 408 7.80 -4.42 -17.85
C LEU A 408 8.64 -3.61 -16.88
N GLN A 409 9.21 -4.29 -15.88
CA GLN A 409 9.84 -3.65 -14.72
C GLN A 409 11.27 -4.17 -14.48
N PRO A 410 12.19 -3.30 -14.03
CA PRO A 410 13.51 -3.73 -13.60
C PRO A 410 13.41 -4.55 -12.31
N TYR A 411 14.42 -5.38 -12.07
CA TYR A 411 14.52 -6.15 -10.83
C TYR A 411 14.98 -5.25 -9.68
N GLN A 412 14.28 -5.28 -8.54
CA GLN A 412 14.48 -4.35 -7.40
C GLN A 412 15.90 -4.33 -6.81
N TRP A 413 16.76 -5.31 -7.13
CA TRP A 413 18.07 -5.48 -6.50
C TRP A 413 19.26 -5.50 -7.47
N ARG A 414 19.06 -5.17 -8.76
CA ARG A 414 20.19 -5.08 -9.71
C ARG A 414 20.14 -3.82 -10.55
N LEU A 415 21.24 -3.08 -10.51
CA LEU A 415 21.63 -2.15 -11.56
C LEU A 415 21.79 -2.97 -12.84
N HIS A 416 20.83 -2.85 -13.77
CA HIS A 416 20.99 -3.43 -15.10
C HIS A 416 22.23 -2.83 -15.77
N PRO A 417 22.98 -3.60 -16.58
CA PRO A 417 24.03 -3.02 -17.39
C PRO A 417 23.39 -1.95 -18.31
N PRO A 418 23.98 -0.74 -18.37
CA PRO A 418 23.47 0.29 -19.26
C PRO A 418 23.59 -0.19 -20.72
N ASN A 419 22.66 0.27 -21.57
CA ASN A 419 22.70 0.16 -23.04
C ASN A 419 22.07 -1.09 -23.69
N ARG A 420 20.95 -1.60 -23.16
CA ARG A 420 20.12 -2.55 -23.92
C ARG A 420 19.33 -1.82 -25.00
N ASP A 421 19.36 -2.31 -26.23
CA ASP A 421 18.60 -1.76 -27.36
C ASP A 421 17.14 -2.23 -27.30
N ALA A 422 16.19 -1.29 -27.33
CA ALA A 422 14.75 -1.55 -27.35
C ALA A 422 14.09 -1.18 -28.68
N ASN A 423 14.83 -0.77 -29.72
CA ASN A 423 14.22 -0.33 -30.98
C ASN A 423 13.41 -1.45 -31.64
N GLY A 424 13.99 -2.66 -31.77
CA GLY A 424 13.31 -3.81 -32.36
C GLY A 424 12.08 -4.25 -31.56
N PHE A 425 12.15 -4.14 -30.24
CA PHE A 425 11.05 -4.46 -29.32
C PHE A 425 9.84 -3.53 -29.52
N LEU A 426 10.07 -2.21 -29.50
CA LEU A 426 8.99 -1.23 -29.65
C LEU A 426 8.34 -1.31 -31.03
N ARG A 427 9.12 -1.54 -32.09
CA ARG A 427 8.60 -1.68 -33.47
C ARG A 427 7.70 -2.90 -33.64
N ALA A 428 7.96 -3.98 -32.90
CA ALA A 428 7.19 -5.23 -33.03
C ALA A 428 5.70 -5.12 -32.64
N PHE A 429 5.30 -4.05 -31.95
CA PHE A 429 3.89 -3.77 -31.62
C PHE A 429 3.11 -3.06 -32.72
N ILE A 430 3.76 -2.70 -33.84
CA ILE A 430 3.18 -1.84 -34.88
C ILE A 430 3.57 -2.29 -36.29
N GLU A 431 4.81 -2.70 -36.50
CA GLU A 431 5.26 -3.15 -37.81
C GLU A 431 4.79 -4.59 -38.08
N GLU A 432 4.08 -4.78 -39.20
CA GLU A 432 3.79 -6.11 -39.74
C GLU A 432 5.09 -6.72 -40.31
N GLY A 433 5.86 -7.38 -39.45
CA GLY A 433 6.91 -8.29 -39.90
C GLY A 433 6.33 -9.56 -40.51
N ILE A 434 7.20 -10.50 -40.89
CA ILE A 434 6.84 -11.83 -41.46
C ILE A 434 5.87 -12.62 -40.54
N ILE A 435 5.84 -12.29 -39.24
CA ILE A 435 5.12 -13.02 -38.17
C ILE A 435 3.90 -12.21 -37.66
N GLY A 436 3.64 -11.02 -38.21
CA GLY A 436 2.57 -10.13 -37.77
C GLY A 436 2.88 -9.33 -36.49
N VAL A 437 1.95 -8.44 -36.11
CA VAL A 437 2.07 -7.54 -34.96
C VAL A 437 1.86 -8.29 -33.63
N ILE A 438 2.72 -8.01 -32.64
CA ILE A 438 2.62 -8.59 -31.29
C ILE A 438 1.55 -7.82 -30.49
N CYS A 439 0.68 -8.55 -29.77
CA CYS A 439 -0.35 -7.99 -28.89
C CYS A 439 -1.20 -6.87 -29.53
N PRO A 440 -1.98 -7.17 -30.59
CA PRO A 440 -2.74 -6.17 -31.35
C PRO A 440 -3.72 -5.34 -30.50
N ARG A 441 -4.23 -5.92 -29.41
CA ARG A 441 -5.21 -5.30 -28.50
C ARG A 441 -4.58 -4.45 -27.39
N LEU A 442 -3.27 -4.29 -27.38
CA LEU A 442 -2.55 -3.59 -26.32
C LEU A 442 -2.88 -2.09 -26.32
N GLN A 443 -3.42 -1.59 -25.20
CA GLN A 443 -3.82 -0.18 -25.00
C GLN A 443 -3.10 0.50 -23.83
N TYR A 444 -2.57 -0.28 -22.88
CA TYR A 444 -1.82 0.20 -21.72
C TYR A 444 -0.41 -0.38 -21.77
N PHE A 445 0.61 0.47 -21.71
CA PHE A 445 2.00 0.04 -21.80
C PHE A 445 2.85 0.76 -20.76
N GLY A 446 3.44 0.01 -19.85
CA GLY A 446 4.44 0.49 -18.90
C GLY A 446 5.80 -0.15 -19.20
N PHE A 447 6.83 0.65 -19.43
CA PHE A 447 8.17 0.18 -19.77
C PHE A 447 9.21 0.93 -18.95
N ALA A 448 9.62 0.34 -17.82
CA ALA A 448 10.58 0.93 -16.89
C ALA A 448 11.97 0.31 -17.04
N GLY A 449 13.07 1.06 -16.97
CA GLY A 449 14.43 0.50 -16.99
C GLY A 449 15.41 1.28 -17.87
N GLN A 450 16.66 0.80 -17.95
CA GLN A 450 17.74 1.48 -18.69
C GLN A 450 17.89 0.94 -20.12
N PHE A 451 17.04 1.42 -21.03
CA PHE A 451 17.08 1.04 -22.46
C PHE A 451 17.43 2.23 -23.37
N GLN A 452 18.02 1.92 -24.52
CA GLN A 452 18.24 2.83 -25.64
C GLN A 452 17.16 2.63 -26.70
N PHE A 453 16.59 3.72 -27.21
CA PHE A 453 15.73 3.71 -28.39
C PHE A 453 15.78 5.09 -29.07
N SER A 454 15.54 5.14 -30.37
CA SER A 454 15.56 6.40 -31.12
C SER A 454 14.23 7.16 -31.01
N LEU A 455 14.30 8.49 -31.20
CA LEU A 455 13.10 9.33 -31.31
C LEU A 455 12.17 8.87 -32.43
N ASP A 456 12.71 8.43 -33.56
CA ASP A 456 11.91 7.93 -34.68
C ASP A 456 11.15 6.66 -34.31
N THR A 457 11.77 5.74 -33.56
CA THR A 457 11.09 4.54 -33.07
C THR A 457 9.98 4.90 -32.09
N LEU A 458 10.20 5.86 -31.17
CA LEU A 458 9.14 6.31 -30.26
C LEU A 458 8.00 7.02 -31.02
N ARG A 459 8.31 7.81 -32.05
CA ARG A 459 7.31 8.47 -32.89
C ARG A 459 6.44 7.43 -33.58
N LEU A 460 7.06 6.45 -34.24
CA LEU A 460 6.37 5.31 -34.84
C LEU A 460 5.53 4.58 -33.80
N PHE A 461 6.07 4.36 -32.59
CA PHE A 461 5.40 3.67 -31.49
C PHE A 461 4.09 4.35 -31.03
N LEU A 462 4.12 5.66 -30.82
CA LEU A 462 2.96 6.40 -30.34
C LEU A 462 1.96 6.68 -31.45
N GLU A 463 2.43 7.05 -32.64
CA GLU A 463 1.58 7.48 -33.75
C GLU A 463 1.01 6.32 -34.56
N GLY A 464 1.72 5.18 -34.62
CA GLY A 464 1.32 4.02 -35.42
C GLY A 464 -0.01 3.39 -35.02
N LYS A 465 -0.55 3.71 -33.84
CA LYS A 465 -1.87 3.28 -33.35
C LYS A 465 -2.90 4.43 -33.25
N GLN A 466 -2.58 5.65 -33.71
CA GLN A 466 -3.36 6.87 -33.44
C GLN A 466 -3.92 7.59 -34.68
N GLY A 467 -4.11 6.88 -35.81
CA GLY A 467 -4.53 7.49 -37.09
C GLY A 467 -5.86 6.99 -37.69
N GLU A 468 -6.30 7.67 -38.77
CA GLU A 468 -7.49 7.36 -39.60
C GLU A 468 -7.44 6.00 -40.34
N PHE A 469 -6.34 5.24 -40.24
CA PHE A 469 -6.22 3.88 -40.77
C PHE A 469 -6.82 2.78 -39.86
N THR A 470 -7.70 3.19 -38.94
CA THR A 470 -8.49 2.28 -38.09
C THR A 470 -9.55 1.49 -38.88
N GLU A 471 -9.69 1.73 -40.19
CA GLU A 471 -10.58 0.97 -41.09
C GLU A 471 -10.19 -0.51 -41.29
N LEU A 472 -9.05 -0.94 -40.76
CA LEU A 472 -8.57 -2.33 -40.81
C LEU A 472 -8.59 -3.04 -39.44
N ASP A 473 -9.44 -2.63 -38.48
CA ASP A 473 -9.91 -3.41 -37.29
C ASP A 473 -8.87 -4.16 -36.41
N ALA A 474 -7.57 -4.05 -36.65
CA ALA A 474 -6.56 -4.95 -36.09
C ALA A 474 -5.87 -4.38 -34.85
N LEU A 475 -5.61 -3.06 -34.78
CA LEU A 475 -4.87 -2.44 -33.68
C LEU A 475 -5.75 -1.46 -32.90
N LEU A 476 -5.80 -1.63 -31.58
CA LEU A 476 -6.52 -0.72 -30.70
C LEU A 476 -5.66 0.50 -30.33
N PRO A 477 -6.23 1.71 -30.23
CA PRO A 477 -5.48 2.91 -29.89
C PRO A 477 -4.97 2.86 -28.44
N TRP A 478 -3.84 3.55 -28.21
CA TRP A 478 -3.27 3.74 -26.88
C TRP A 478 -4.23 4.50 -25.97
N LYS A 479 -4.48 3.94 -24.79
CA LYS A 479 -5.17 4.61 -23.69
C LYS A 479 -4.19 5.22 -22.71
N ARG A 480 -3.06 4.55 -22.44
CA ARG A 480 -1.98 5.09 -21.61
C ARG A 480 -0.62 4.47 -21.95
N VAL A 481 0.43 5.29 -21.97
CA VAL A 481 1.81 4.85 -22.20
C VAL A 481 2.74 5.51 -21.19
N ASP A 482 3.40 4.71 -20.36
CA ASP A 482 4.44 5.17 -19.43
C ASP A 482 5.79 4.56 -19.86
N ILE A 483 6.78 5.39 -20.20
CA ILE A 483 8.07 4.92 -20.74
C ILE A 483 9.27 5.56 -20.01
N SER A 484 10.26 4.74 -19.65
CA SER A 484 11.49 5.25 -19.04
C SER A 484 12.47 5.75 -20.10
N VAL A 485 13.01 6.95 -19.87
CA VAL A 485 14.04 7.58 -20.70
C VAL A 485 15.39 7.68 -19.97
N GLY A 486 15.48 7.12 -18.76
CA GLY A 486 16.68 7.16 -17.92
C GLY A 486 17.89 6.46 -18.54
N GLY A 487 17.65 5.49 -19.43
CA GLY A 487 18.68 4.79 -20.17
C GLY A 487 19.36 5.61 -21.27
N ILE A 488 18.72 6.64 -21.83
CA ILE A 488 19.18 7.34 -23.05
C ILE A 488 20.41 8.20 -22.74
N GLN A 489 21.59 7.83 -23.25
CA GLN A 489 22.85 8.50 -22.88
C GLN A 489 23.03 9.87 -23.52
N ASP A 490 22.50 10.06 -24.72
CA ASP A 490 22.53 11.33 -25.43
C ASP A 490 21.52 12.30 -24.79
N GLY A 491 22.04 13.35 -24.14
CA GLY A 491 21.24 14.36 -23.46
C GLY A 491 20.38 15.19 -24.41
N GLU A 492 20.84 15.43 -25.64
CA GLU A 492 20.08 16.14 -26.66
C GLU A 492 18.91 15.28 -27.14
N MET A 493 19.18 14.01 -27.50
CA MET A 493 18.14 13.05 -27.88
C MET A 493 17.11 12.83 -26.77
N ARG A 494 17.56 12.72 -25.52
CA ARG A 494 16.69 12.59 -24.36
C ARG A 494 15.74 13.79 -24.24
N GLN A 495 16.25 15.02 -24.40
CA GLN A 495 15.43 16.22 -24.36
C GLN A 495 14.42 16.25 -25.50
N GLN A 496 14.84 15.90 -26.73
CA GLN A 496 13.95 15.81 -27.88
C GLN A 496 12.80 14.81 -27.65
N ILE A 497 13.06 13.69 -26.96
CA ILE A 497 12.05 12.71 -26.59
C ILE A 497 11.08 13.27 -25.55
N LEU A 498 11.56 13.96 -24.51
CA LEU A 498 10.73 14.58 -23.49
C LEU A 498 9.81 15.67 -24.06
N ASP A 499 10.35 16.48 -24.98
CA ASP A 499 9.60 17.52 -25.68
C ASP A 499 8.50 16.91 -26.55
N PHE A 500 8.82 15.83 -27.28
CA PHE A 500 7.85 15.09 -28.09
C PHE A 500 6.73 14.46 -27.23
N VAL A 501 7.06 13.83 -26.10
CA VAL A 501 6.08 13.27 -25.17
C VAL A 501 5.17 14.36 -24.59
N SER A 502 5.74 15.51 -24.23
CA SER A 502 4.99 16.68 -23.74
C SER A 502 4.03 17.22 -24.80
N GLN A 503 4.46 17.26 -26.07
CA GLN A 503 3.60 17.63 -27.19
C GLN A 503 2.43 16.65 -27.36
N LYS A 504 2.67 15.34 -27.28
CA LYS A 504 1.61 14.33 -27.36
C LYS A 504 0.64 14.38 -26.19
N ARG A 505 1.14 14.64 -24.98
CA ARG A 505 0.29 14.92 -23.81
C ARG A 505 -0.61 16.13 -24.02
N ALA A 506 -0.07 17.22 -24.56
CA ALA A 506 -0.86 18.42 -24.89
C ALA A 506 -1.90 18.15 -26.00
N ALA A 507 -1.63 17.21 -26.90
CA ALA A 507 -2.56 16.75 -27.93
C ALA A 507 -3.65 15.79 -27.41
N GLY A 508 -3.69 15.50 -26.10
CA GLY A 508 -4.73 14.69 -25.47
C GLY A 508 -4.39 13.20 -25.30
N LEU A 509 -3.18 12.77 -25.65
CA LEU A 509 -2.71 11.41 -25.37
C LEU A 509 -2.23 11.29 -23.92
N ASP A 510 -2.73 10.30 -23.17
CA ASP A 510 -2.20 9.98 -21.83
C ASP A 510 -0.84 9.26 -21.97
N VAL A 511 0.25 10.04 -22.02
CA VAL A 511 1.62 9.54 -22.12
C VAL A 511 2.53 10.20 -21.10
N ASP A 512 3.40 9.42 -20.47
CA ASP A 512 4.41 9.88 -19.52
C ASP A 512 5.80 9.31 -19.80
N ALA A 513 6.81 10.15 -19.54
CA ALA A 513 8.22 9.81 -19.72
C ALA A 513 9.01 10.19 -18.46
N PHE A 514 9.73 9.22 -17.88
CA PHE A 514 10.39 9.39 -16.58
C PHE A 514 11.86 8.93 -16.59
N ILE A 515 12.71 9.59 -15.79
CA ILE A 515 14.17 9.38 -15.77
C ILE A 515 14.59 8.40 -14.66
N THR A 516 13.88 8.38 -13.54
CA THR A 516 14.15 7.54 -12.36
C THR A 516 12.84 6.90 -11.89
N GLU A 517 12.92 5.87 -11.03
CA GLU A 517 11.78 5.13 -10.45
C GLU A 517 10.81 5.99 -9.59
N GLU A 518 10.67 7.28 -9.87
CA GLU A 518 9.73 8.20 -9.22
C GLU A 518 8.30 8.11 -9.78
N SER A 519 8.01 7.11 -10.63
CA SER A 519 6.64 6.65 -10.82
C SER A 519 6.28 5.57 -9.77
N ARG A 520 6.41 5.90 -8.48
CA ARG A 520 5.53 5.32 -7.45
C ARG A 520 4.22 6.10 -7.41
N ARG A 521 3.55 6.29 -8.55
CA ARG A 521 2.08 6.22 -8.47
C ARG A 521 1.78 4.74 -8.36
N LYS A 522 1.66 4.27 -7.10
CA LYS A 522 0.99 3.00 -6.82
C LYS A 522 -0.25 2.99 -7.69
N ASP A 523 -0.30 2.11 -8.68
CA ASP A 523 -1.55 1.79 -9.34
C ASP A 523 -2.43 1.15 -8.27
N HIS A 524 -3.14 2.00 -7.52
CA HIS A 524 -4.25 1.64 -6.65
C HIS A 524 -5.45 1.15 -7.49
N TYR A 525 -5.27 0.90 -8.79
CA TYR A 525 -6.29 0.42 -9.73
C TYR A 525 -6.07 -1.03 -10.18
N LEU A 526 -5.22 -1.80 -9.49
CA LEU A 526 -5.01 -3.23 -9.77
C LEU A 526 -5.49 -4.21 -8.69
N TYR A 527 -6.25 -3.75 -7.69
CA TYR A 527 -6.97 -4.64 -6.76
C TYR A 527 -8.40 -4.16 -6.51
#